data_AF-A0A9E4G8W0-F1
#
_entry.id   AF-A0A9E4G8W0-F1
#
_cell.length_a   1.000
_cell.length_b   1.000
_cell.length_c   1.000
_cell.angle_alpha   90.00
_cell.angle_beta   90.00
_cell.angle_gamma   90.00
#
_symmetry.space_group_name_H-M   'P 1'
#
loop_
_entity.id
_entity.type
_entity.pdbx_description
1 polymer ?
#
loop_
_entity_poly.entity_id
_entity_poly.type
_entity_poly.pdbx_seq_one_letter_code
_entity_poly.pdbx_strand_id
1 'polypeptide(L)'
;MTGSEGPSADVVVVGGGNAALCAALAARERGAEVLLLERAPEAERGGNSRFTAGAMRVAYDGVDDLRELMPDLGEEEVRRTDFGTYARDDFFADMGRVTRYRADPDLTEILVSTSFETLKWMRGQGVRFVPMYGRQAFEIDGRFRFWGGLTVAAWGGGPGLVEALYAAAAGAGVRVVYDARARDLLADDAGVRGVRARIGGRTTEIAAQVVLACGGFEANSEWRTRYLGPGWELARVRGSRFNTGDGIGMALAAGAMSWGHWSGCHAVGWDMNAPPFGDLAVGDGFQKHSYPFGIMVNAEGRRFLDEGADFRNYTYAKYGRTILAQPGNFAWQVFDAKAAHLLRDEYRIRQATRVRADTLDALADKLEGVDPDGFLAEVAAINAAVRRDVPFDPTVKDGRDTEGLAVPKSNWANPLDTPPYEAYGVGCGITFTFGGLRIANDGQVIDSDGRPMPGLYAAGELVGGLFYFNYPGGTGLTAGAVFGRIAGASAAKAAGRPPPGPSRGRAKRSSRRGA
;
A
#
# COMPACT_ATOMS: atom_id res chain seq x y z
N MET A 1 19.32 -36.05 27.24
CA MET A 1 18.99 -35.44 25.94
C MET A 1 17.48 -35.33 25.85
N THR A 2 16.93 -34.16 26.16
CA THR A 2 15.49 -33.86 25.97
C THR A 2 15.43 -32.73 24.96
N GLY A 3 15.58 -33.08 23.68
CA GLY A 3 15.32 -32.15 22.60
C GLY A 3 13.83 -31.86 22.60
N SER A 4 13.43 -30.66 22.98
CA SER A 4 12.08 -30.19 22.65
C SER A 4 12.02 -30.12 21.13
N GLU A 5 11.28 -31.02 20.49
CA GLU A 5 10.97 -30.90 19.07
C GLU A 5 10.46 -29.49 18.82
N GLY A 6 11.13 -28.77 17.92
CA GLY A 6 10.71 -27.43 17.52
C GLY A 6 9.30 -27.47 16.91
N PRO A 7 8.64 -26.31 16.78
CA PRO A 7 7.32 -26.26 16.17
C PRO A 7 7.33 -26.87 14.75
N SER A 8 6.61 -27.98 14.54
CA SER A 8 6.43 -28.61 13.23
C SER A 8 5.40 -27.86 12.37
N ALA A 9 5.59 -27.83 11.05
CA ALA A 9 4.65 -27.29 10.07
C ALA A 9 4.91 -27.88 8.68
N ASP A 10 3.89 -27.95 7.84
CA ASP A 10 4.03 -28.27 6.42
C ASP A 10 4.49 -27.03 5.64
N VAL A 11 3.94 -25.87 6.01
CA VAL A 11 4.25 -24.56 5.42
C VAL A 11 4.58 -23.56 6.52
N VAL A 12 5.73 -22.90 6.40
CA VAL A 12 6.08 -21.71 7.17
C VAL A 12 5.83 -20.47 6.33
N VAL A 13 5.08 -19.52 6.88
CA VAL A 13 4.89 -18.19 6.30
C VAL A 13 5.68 -17.17 7.14
N VAL A 14 6.55 -16.40 6.51
CA VAL A 14 7.36 -15.37 7.17
C VAL A 14 6.72 -13.99 6.92
N GLY A 15 6.30 -13.32 8.00
CA GLY A 15 5.57 -12.05 7.99
C GLY A 15 4.11 -12.21 8.42
N GLY A 16 3.48 -11.13 8.89
CA GLY A 16 2.08 -11.09 9.35
C GLY A 16 1.24 -9.99 8.69
N GLY A 17 1.63 -9.52 7.50
CA GLY A 17 0.84 -8.58 6.70
C GLY A 17 -0.23 -9.24 5.84
N ASN A 18 -0.94 -8.45 5.03
CA ASN A 18 -2.02 -8.91 4.14
C ASN A 18 -1.61 -10.10 3.25
N ALA A 19 -0.43 -10.02 2.61
CA ALA A 19 0.06 -11.09 1.75
C ALA A 19 0.33 -12.39 2.52
N ALA A 20 0.92 -12.28 3.71
CA ALA A 20 1.25 -13.42 4.54
C ALA A 20 -0.01 -14.12 5.07
N LEU A 21 -1.00 -13.35 5.54
CA LEU A 21 -2.25 -13.91 6.02
C LEU A 21 -3.05 -14.56 4.88
N CYS A 22 -3.04 -13.97 3.68
CA CYS A 22 -3.65 -14.59 2.51
C CYS A 22 -2.94 -15.90 2.13
N ALA A 23 -1.60 -15.95 2.20
CA ALA A 23 -0.84 -17.17 1.97
C ALA A 23 -1.13 -18.25 3.01
N ALA A 24 -1.18 -17.87 4.29
CA ALA A 24 -1.48 -18.80 5.37
C ALA A 24 -2.87 -19.41 5.21
N LEU A 25 -3.90 -18.58 4.94
CA LEU A 25 -5.28 -19.04 4.71
C LEU A 25 -5.38 -19.96 3.49
N ALA A 26 -4.78 -19.59 2.36
CA ALA A 26 -4.78 -20.41 1.15
C ALA A 26 -4.08 -21.76 1.35
N ALA A 27 -2.99 -21.79 2.12
CA ALA A 27 -2.32 -23.03 2.50
C ALA A 27 -3.20 -23.91 3.41
N ARG A 28 -3.93 -23.30 4.36
CA ARG A 28 -4.90 -24.02 5.22
C ARG A 28 -6.07 -24.61 4.43
N GLU A 29 -6.59 -23.91 3.43
CA GLU A 29 -7.65 -24.43 2.53
C GLU A 29 -7.20 -25.68 1.77
N ARG A 30 -5.88 -25.86 1.58
CA ARG A 30 -5.27 -27.05 0.97
C ARG A 30 -4.89 -28.13 1.98
N GLY A 31 -5.13 -27.93 3.27
CA GLY A 31 -4.89 -28.91 4.32
C GLY A 31 -3.50 -28.88 4.97
N ALA A 32 -2.64 -27.94 4.60
CA ALA A 32 -1.32 -27.82 5.20
C ALA A 32 -1.41 -27.33 6.66
N GLU A 33 -0.58 -27.86 7.55
CA GLU A 33 -0.28 -27.25 8.84
C GLU A 33 0.58 -26.01 8.63
N VAL A 34 0.08 -24.85 9.09
CA VAL A 34 0.73 -23.56 8.84
C VAL A 34 1.26 -22.96 10.13
N LEU A 35 2.52 -22.57 10.10
CA LEU A 35 3.16 -21.74 11.10
C LEU A 35 3.49 -20.37 10.50
N LEU A 36 2.97 -19.30 11.09
CA LEU A 36 3.27 -17.93 10.72
C LEU A 36 4.27 -17.33 11.72
N LEU A 37 5.38 -16.80 11.21
CA LEU A 37 6.40 -16.12 12.02
C LEU A 37 6.30 -14.61 11.81
N GLU A 38 5.96 -13.88 12.86
CA GLU A 38 5.91 -12.41 12.86
C GLU A 38 7.02 -11.87 13.76
N ARG A 39 7.85 -10.98 13.19
CA ARG A 39 8.96 -10.33 13.90
C ARG A 39 8.44 -9.31 14.91
N ALA A 40 7.34 -8.63 14.58
CA ALA A 40 6.71 -7.65 15.45
C ALA A 40 6.09 -8.34 16.68
N PRO A 41 6.00 -7.64 17.82
CA PRO A 41 5.14 -8.07 18.91
C PRO A 41 3.68 -8.00 18.46
N GLU A 42 2.80 -8.75 19.12
CA GLU A 42 1.37 -8.82 18.76
C GLU A 42 0.71 -7.44 18.65
N ALA A 43 1.04 -6.52 19.57
CA ALA A 43 0.50 -5.16 19.57
C ALA A 43 0.85 -4.36 18.30
N GLU A 44 1.96 -4.67 17.63
CA GLU A 44 2.45 -4.02 16.40
C GLU A 44 2.29 -4.89 15.15
N ARG A 45 1.55 -6.01 15.23
CA ARG A 45 1.34 -6.94 14.10
C ARG A 45 0.69 -6.27 12.88
N GLY A 46 0.78 -6.92 11.72
CA GLY A 46 0.10 -6.51 10.49
C GLY A 46 0.99 -5.83 9.44
N GLY A 47 2.26 -5.56 9.76
CA GLY A 47 3.20 -4.86 8.88
C GLY A 47 2.65 -3.52 8.37
N ASN A 48 3.08 -3.11 7.17
CA ASN A 48 2.53 -1.91 6.54
C ASN A 48 1.05 -2.01 6.20
N SER A 49 0.49 -3.21 6.00
CA SER A 49 -0.92 -3.39 5.68
C SER A 49 -1.84 -2.73 6.72
N ARG A 50 -1.43 -2.74 8.00
CA ARG A 50 -2.17 -2.14 9.11
C ARG A 50 -2.21 -0.61 9.07
N PHE A 51 -1.22 0.05 8.44
CA PHE A 51 -1.14 1.51 8.37
C PHE A 51 -1.88 2.11 7.16
N THR A 52 -2.43 1.27 6.29
CA THR A 52 -3.06 1.74 5.06
C THR A 52 -4.47 2.29 5.29
N ALA A 53 -4.95 3.02 4.28
CA ALA A 53 -6.37 3.35 4.10
C ALA A 53 -7.28 2.12 3.89
N GLY A 54 -6.73 0.93 3.64
CA GLY A 54 -7.48 -0.26 3.22
C GLY A 54 -7.94 -0.24 1.76
N ALA A 55 -7.46 0.69 0.92
CA ALA A 55 -7.90 0.82 -0.47
C ALA A 55 -7.47 -0.40 -1.32
N MET A 56 -8.41 -1.03 -2.03
CA MET A 56 -8.19 -2.22 -2.85
C MET A 56 -8.58 -1.90 -4.30
N ARG A 57 -7.60 -1.92 -5.22
CA ARG A 57 -7.90 -1.76 -6.65
C ARG A 57 -8.38 -3.09 -7.21
N VAL A 58 -9.50 -3.08 -7.92
CA VAL A 58 -10.14 -4.29 -8.44
C VAL A 58 -10.86 -3.97 -9.74
N ALA A 59 -10.78 -4.86 -10.73
CA ALA A 59 -11.55 -4.71 -11.96
C ALA A 59 -13.02 -5.12 -11.74
N TYR A 60 -13.95 -4.33 -12.27
CA TYR A 60 -15.40 -4.57 -12.20
C TYR A 60 -16.15 -3.88 -13.36
N ASP A 61 -17.25 -4.47 -13.82
CA ASP A 61 -18.02 -4.01 -14.98
C ASP A 61 -19.24 -3.15 -14.59
N GLY A 62 -19.54 -3.03 -13.29
CA GLY A 62 -20.58 -2.13 -12.80
C GLY A 62 -20.94 -2.35 -11.33
N VAL A 63 -22.03 -1.70 -10.90
CA VAL A 63 -22.49 -1.77 -9.50
C VAL A 63 -22.94 -3.17 -9.08
N ASP A 64 -23.41 -4.01 -10.00
CA ASP A 64 -23.84 -5.37 -9.68
C ASP A 64 -22.67 -6.25 -9.24
N ASP A 65 -21.51 -6.15 -9.90
CA ASP A 65 -20.25 -6.77 -9.44
C ASP A 65 -19.86 -6.24 -8.05
N LEU A 66 -19.98 -4.93 -7.84
CA LEU A 66 -19.66 -4.31 -6.56
C LEU A 66 -20.59 -4.78 -5.43
N ARG A 67 -21.86 -5.09 -5.72
CA ARG A 67 -22.79 -5.71 -4.77
C ARG A 67 -22.38 -7.12 -4.37
N GLU A 68 -21.68 -7.87 -5.23
CA GLU A 68 -21.08 -9.14 -4.80
C GLU A 68 -19.97 -8.92 -3.76
N LEU A 69 -19.15 -7.88 -3.91
CA LEU A 69 -18.10 -7.55 -2.95
C LEU A 69 -18.63 -6.90 -1.68
N MET A 70 -19.67 -6.08 -1.81
CA MET A 70 -20.23 -5.21 -0.79
C MET A 70 -21.76 -5.39 -0.74
N PRO A 71 -22.26 -6.55 -0.28
CA PRO A 71 -23.69 -6.87 -0.28
C PRO A 71 -24.53 -5.95 0.62
N ASP A 72 -23.88 -5.21 1.52
CA ASP A 72 -24.52 -4.21 2.38
C ASP A 72 -24.84 -2.90 1.63
N LEU A 73 -24.45 -2.75 0.36
CA LEU A 73 -24.76 -1.59 -0.47
C LEU A 73 -26.28 -1.41 -0.62
N GLY A 74 -26.82 -0.38 0.03
CA GLY A 74 -28.25 -0.11 0.01
C GLY A 74 -28.74 0.42 -1.34
N GLU A 75 -30.01 0.17 -1.65
CA GLU A 75 -30.67 0.70 -2.86
C GLU A 75 -30.58 2.23 -2.98
N GLU A 76 -30.64 2.94 -1.85
CA GLU A 76 -30.51 4.40 -1.85
C GLU A 76 -29.08 4.87 -2.16
N GLU A 77 -28.07 4.20 -1.62
CA GLU A 77 -26.67 4.49 -1.95
C GLU A 77 -26.40 4.26 -3.43
N VAL A 78 -26.95 3.18 -4.00
CA VAL A 78 -26.86 2.88 -5.43
C VAL A 78 -27.57 3.94 -6.28
N ARG A 79 -28.76 4.41 -5.88
CA ARG A 79 -29.46 5.49 -6.62
C ARG A 79 -28.72 6.82 -6.59
N ARG A 80 -28.06 7.13 -5.48
CA ARG A 80 -27.36 8.41 -5.26
C ARG A 80 -25.90 8.39 -5.71
N THR A 81 -25.40 7.29 -6.25
CA THR A 81 -23.98 7.15 -6.58
C THR A 81 -23.78 6.61 -7.99
N ASP A 82 -22.95 7.31 -8.75
CA ASP A 82 -22.37 6.78 -9.98
C ASP A 82 -21.09 6.00 -9.62
N PHE A 83 -21.22 4.67 -9.56
CA PHE A 83 -20.11 3.75 -9.32
C PHE A 83 -19.22 3.55 -10.56
N GLY A 84 -19.68 3.98 -11.74
CA GLY A 84 -19.00 3.78 -13.01
C GLY A 84 -18.58 2.32 -13.25
N THR A 85 -17.51 2.17 -14.01
CA THR A 85 -16.83 0.91 -14.29
C THR A 85 -15.33 1.09 -14.12
N TYR A 86 -14.62 -0.01 -13.90
CA TYR A 86 -13.16 -0.04 -14.01
C TYR A 86 -12.79 -1.39 -14.59
N ALA A 87 -12.80 -1.48 -15.92
CA ALA A 87 -12.65 -2.74 -16.62
C ALA A 87 -11.19 -3.23 -16.55
N ARG A 88 -10.96 -4.48 -16.95
CA ARG A 88 -9.60 -5.05 -17.02
C ARG A 88 -8.69 -4.22 -17.91
N ASP A 89 -9.18 -3.77 -19.06
CA ASP A 89 -8.42 -2.95 -20.01
C ASP A 89 -7.97 -1.62 -19.39
N ASP A 90 -8.83 -0.97 -18.60
CA ASP A 90 -8.47 0.24 -17.85
C ASP A 90 -7.33 -0.05 -16.86
N PHE A 91 -7.40 -1.19 -16.18
CA PHE A 91 -6.36 -1.60 -15.24
C PHE A 91 -5.04 -1.94 -15.92
N PHE A 92 -5.06 -2.65 -17.05
CA PHE A 92 -3.87 -2.88 -17.86
C PHE A 92 -3.27 -1.57 -18.38
N ALA A 93 -4.11 -0.67 -18.88
CA ALA A 93 -3.68 0.63 -19.38
C ALA A 93 -3.02 1.46 -18.27
N ASP A 94 -3.59 1.49 -17.07
CA ASP A 94 -3.00 2.18 -15.93
C ASP A 94 -1.67 1.55 -15.49
N MET A 95 -1.60 0.22 -15.40
CA MET A 95 -0.35 -0.49 -15.07
C MET A 95 0.76 -0.19 -16.10
N GLY A 96 0.44 -0.30 -17.39
CA GLY A 96 1.36 0.02 -18.48
C GLY A 96 1.83 1.48 -18.42
N ARG A 97 0.89 2.43 -18.31
CA ARG A 97 1.20 3.87 -18.27
C ARG A 97 2.10 4.25 -17.09
N VAL A 98 1.76 3.85 -15.87
CA VAL A 98 2.50 4.30 -14.67
C VAL A 98 3.85 3.61 -14.49
N THR A 99 4.00 2.41 -15.05
CA THR A 99 5.28 1.68 -15.05
C THR A 99 6.11 1.93 -16.32
N ARG A 100 5.56 2.65 -17.30
CA ARG A 100 6.14 2.85 -18.64
C ARG A 100 6.39 1.52 -19.36
N TYR A 101 5.40 0.63 -19.29
CA TYR A 101 5.39 -0.71 -19.90
C TYR A 101 6.56 -1.60 -19.45
N ARG A 102 7.03 -1.40 -18.21
CA ARG A 102 8.08 -2.22 -17.60
C ARG A 102 7.56 -3.30 -16.66
N ALA A 103 6.31 -3.19 -16.21
CA ALA A 103 5.68 -4.21 -15.40
C ALA A 103 5.78 -5.57 -16.09
N ASP A 104 6.05 -6.62 -15.30
CA ASP A 104 6.06 -7.99 -15.80
C ASP A 104 4.66 -8.32 -16.37
N PRO A 105 4.57 -8.69 -17.66
CA PRO A 105 3.28 -8.86 -18.32
C PRO A 105 2.48 -10.03 -17.73
N ASP A 106 3.14 -11.14 -17.36
CA ASP A 106 2.48 -12.32 -16.83
C ASP A 106 1.95 -12.06 -15.42
N LEU A 107 2.76 -11.42 -14.57
CA LEU A 107 2.31 -11.04 -13.23
C LEU A 107 1.19 -9.98 -13.30
N THR A 108 1.25 -9.06 -14.28
CA THR A 108 0.20 -8.06 -14.49
C THR A 108 -1.11 -8.72 -14.94
N GLU A 109 -1.04 -9.68 -15.88
CA GLU A 109 -2.19 -10.48 -16.32
C GLU A 109 -2.84 -11.20 -15.14
N ILE A 110 -2.06 -11.93 -14.34
CA ILE A 110 -2.54 -12.64 -13.16
C ILE A 110 -3.22 -11.67 -12.20
N LEU A 111 -2.58 -10.54 -11.89
CA LEU A 111 -3.10 -9.55 -10.95
C LEU A 111 -4.44 -8.98 -11.42
N VAL A 112 -4.52 -8.51 -12.65
CA VAL A 112 -5.73 -7.86 -13.19
C VAL A 112 -6.86 -8.87 -13.30
N SER A 113 -6.61 -10.00 -13.97
CA SER A 113 -7.62 -11.01 -14.29
C SER A 113 -8.16 -11.75 -13.06
N THR A 114 -7.41 -11.80 -11.96
CA THR A 114 -7.83 -12.49 -10.72
C THR A 114 -8.17 -11.55 -9.56
N SER A 115 -8.05 -10.24 -9.73
CA SER A 115 -8.30 -9.24 -8.67
C SER A 115 -9.69 -9.40 -8.03
N PHE A 116 -10.75 -9.46 -8.84
CA PHE A 116 -12.13 -9.55 -8.37
C PHE A 116 -12.42 -10.84 -7.59
N GLU A 117 -12.06 -11.99 -8.16
CA GLU A 117 -12.24 -13.29 -7.52
C GLU A 117 -11.39 -13.45 -6.25
N THR A 118 -10.25 -12.75 -6.18
CA THR A 118 -9.45 -12.71 -4.95
C THR A 118 -10.14 -11.90 -3.86
N LEU A 119 -10.71 -10.73 -4.17
CA LEU A 119 -11.47 -9.96 -3.18
C LEU A 119 -12.74 -10.73 -2.74
N LYS A 120 -13.45 -11.41 -3.65
CA LYS A 120 -14.57 -12.31 -3.29
C LYS A 120 -14.14 -13.41 -2.34
N TRP A 121 -12.98 -14.01 -2.59
CA TRP A 121 -12.40 -15.00 -1.68
C TRP A 121 -12.06 -14.39 -0.32
N MET A 122 -11.42 -13.21 -0.27
CA MET A 122 -11.15 -12.51 1.00
C MET A 122 -12.44 -12.22 1.78
N ARG A 123 -13.53 -11.89 1.09
CA ARG A 123 -14.86 -11.75 1.71
C ARG A 123 -15.32 -13.05 2.34
N GLY A 124 -15.13 -14.18 1.65
CA GLY A 124 -15.37 -15.52 2.18
C GLY A 124 -14.53 -15.85 3.42
N GLN A 125 -13.35 -15.25 3.57
CA GLN A 125 -12.51 -15.35 4.78
C GLN A 125 -12.98 -14.42 5.92
N GLY A 126 -13.94 -13.52 5.67
CA GLY A 126 -14.46 -12.59 6.67
C GLY A 126 -14.01 -11.13 6.51
N VAL A 127 -13.29 -10.78 5.43
CA VAL A 127 -12.98 -9.37 5.13
C VAL A 127 -14.23 -8.66 4.61
N ARG A 128 -14.63 -7.56 5.27
CA ARG A 128 -15.72 -6.71 4.79
C ARG A 128 -15.16 -5.58 3.92
N PHE A 129 -15.77 -5.34 2.77
CA PHE A 129 -15.44 -4.22 1.89
C PHE A 129 -16.55 -3.18 1.89
N VAL A 130 -16.20 -1.92 1.62
CA VAL A 130 -17.11 -0.78 1.51
C VAL A 130 -16.67 0.21 0.43
N PRO A 131 -17.60 1.03 -0.10
CA PRO A 131 -17.25 2.10 -1.02
C PRO A 131 -16.39 3.18 -0.34
N MET A 132 -15.41 3.71 -1.06
CA MET A 132 -14.43 4.64 -0.51
C MET A 132 -14.86 6.12 -0.59
N TYR A 133 -16.09 6.44 -0.17
CA TYR A 133 -16.70 7.78 -0.34
C TYR A 133 -15.80 8.92 0.19
N GLY A 134 -15.36 8.85 1.45
CA GLY A 134 -14.63 9.94 2.10
C GLY A 134 -13.22 10.24 1.56
N ARG A 135 -12.75 9.52 0.53
CA ARG A 135 -11.40 9.70 -0.02
C ARG A 135 -11.35 9.73 -1.55
N GLN A 136 -12.36 9.17 -2.20
CA GLN A 136 -12.36 8.95 -3.64
C GLN A 136 -13.72 9.21 -4.29
N ALA A 137 -14.66 9.82 -3.57
CA ALA A 137 -15.91 10.34 -4.12
C ALA A 137 -16.17 11.79 -3.69
N PHE A 138 -16.88 12.53 -4.53
CA PHE A 138 -17.29 13.91 -4.38
C PHE A 138 -18.76 13.95 -4.74
N GLU A 139 -19.53 14.75 -4.01
CA GLU A 139 -20.93 14.97 -4.33
C GLU A 139 -21.02 16.10 -5.35
N ILE A 140 -21.59 15.79 -6.52
CA ILE A 140 -21.87 16.74 -7.60
C ILE A 140 -23.35 16.61 -7.93
N ASP A 141 -24.07 17.73 -7.94
CA ASP A 141 -25.51 17.76 -8.25
C ASP A 141 -26.34 16.76 -7.42
N GLY A 142 -25.97 16.56 -6.15
CA GLY A 142 -26.66 15.63 -5.22
C GLY A 142 -26.33 14.15 -5.43
N ARG A 143 -25.36 13.82 -6.30
CA ARG A 143 -24.90 12.46 -6.56
C ARG A 143 -23.41 12.31 -6.30
N PHE A 144 -23.02 11.20 -5.68
CA PHE A 144 -21.61 10.84 -5.51
C PHE A 144 -21.04 10.28 -6.80
N ARG A 145 -19.83 10.70 -7.17
CA ARG A 145 -19.08 10.13 -8.29
C ARG A 145 -17.67 9.72 -7.86
N PHE A 146 -17.29 8.48 -8.17
CA PHE A 146 -15.94 7.99 -7.94
C PHE A 146 -14.98 8.38 -9.09
N TRP A 147 -13.68 8.56 -8.78
CA TRP A 147 -12.64 8.82 -9.78
C TRP A 147 -11.39 7.96 -9.60
N GLY A 148 -10.63 7.82 -10.68
CA GLY A 148 -9.32 7.17 -10.68
C GLY A 148 -9.34 5.67 -10.42
N GLY A 149 -10.47 4.99 -10.65
CA GLY A 149 -10.59 3.53 -10.58
C GLY A 149 -10.34 2.93 -9.20
N LEU A 150 -10.65 3.67 -8.12
CA LEU A 150 -10.39 3.23 -6.74
C LEU A 150 -11.64 3.34 -5.85
N THR A 151 -12.58 2.45 -6.12
CA THR A 151 -13.93 2.47 -5.52
C THR A 151 -14.02 1.70 -4.21
N VAL A 152 -13.22 0.64 -4.05
CA VAL A 152 -13.35 -0.36 -2.97
C VAL A 152 -12.28 -0.15 -1.89
N ALA A 153 -12.69 -0.22 -0.63
CA ALA A 153 -11.79 -0.26 0.52
C ALA A 153 -12.23 -1.32 1.55
N ALA A 154 -11.28 -1.86 2.31
CA ALA A 154 -11.57 -2.68 3.47
C ALA A 154 -12.23 -1.85 4.58
N TRP A 155 -13.28 -2.39 5.19
CA TRP A 155 -13.95 -1.77 6.33
C TRP A 155 -12.98 -1.60 7.50
N GLY A 156 -12.96 -0.41 8.10
CA GLY A 156 -11.99 -0.08 9.16
C GLY A 156 -10.56 0.14 8.66
N GLY A 157 -10.35 0.27 7.34
CA GLY A 157 -9.06 0.52 6.73
C GLY A 157 -8.05 -0.63 6.93
N GLY A 158 -6.77 -0.29 6.97
CA GLY A 158 -5.69 -1.24 7.26
C GLY A 158 -5.88 -2.01 8.57
N PRO A 159 -6.26 -1.36 9.70
CA PRO A 159 -6.51 -2.07 10.95
C PRO A 159 -7.65 -3.10 10.82
N GLY A 160 -8.79 -2.71 10.24
CA GLY A 160 -9.92 -3.63 10.06
C GLY A 160 -9.60 -4.81 9.13
N LEU A 161 -8.84 -4.56 8.05
CA LEU A 161 -8.34 -5.62 7.16
C LEU A 161 -7.49 -6.64 7.91
N VAL A 162 -6.49 -6.16 8.67
CA VAL A 162 -5.57 -7.02 9.40
C VAL A 162 -6.30 -7.80 10.50
N GLU A 163 -7.19 -7.17 11.25
CA GLU A 163 -7.97 -7.84 12.29
C GLU A 163 -8.87 -8.94 11.72
N ALA A 164 -9.58 -8.68 10.61
CA ALA A 164 -10.41 -9.69 9.95
C ALA A 164 -9.58 -10.91 9.49
N LEU A 165 -8.42 -10.66 8.86
CA LEU A 165 -7.55 -11.74 8.38
C LEU A 165 -6.88 -12.53 9.51
N TYR A 166 -6.49 -11.89 10.61
CA TYR A 166 -5.98 -12.61 11.79
C TYR A 166 -7.07 -13.44 12.46
N ALA A 167 -8.30 -12.93 12.55
CA ALA A 167 -9.44 -13.69 13.06
C ALA A 167 -9.73 -14.92 12.18
N ALA A 168 -9.69 -14.75 10.85
CA ALA A 168 -9.81 -15.85 9.90
C ALA A 168 -8.70 -16.89 10.06
N ALA A 169 -7.44 -16.43 10.16
CA ALA A 169 -6.28 -17.30 10.32
C ALA A 169 -6.36 -18.11 11.62
N ALA A 170 -6.76 -17.49 12.72
CA ALA A 170 -7.00 -18.15 13.99
C ALA A 170 -8.13 -19.20 13.87
N GLY A 171 -9.25 -18.84 13.24
CA GLY A 171 -10.38 -19.75 13.00
C GLY A 171 -10.01 -20.95 12.10
N ALA A 172 -9.09 -20.76 11.16
CA ALA A 172 -8.55 -21.81 10.30
C ALA A 172 -7.47 -22.68 10.99
N GLY A 173 -7.03 -22.32 12.20
CA GLY A 173 -6.00 -23.04 12.94
C GLY A 173 -4.56 -22.72 12.51
N VAL A 174 -4.31 -21.54 11.94
CA VAL A 174 -2.95 -21.04 11.71
C VAL A 174 -2.30 -20.74 13.07
N ARG A 175 -1.13 -21.30 13.33
CA ARG A 175 -0.35 -20.96 14.53
C ARG A 175 0.52 -19.74 14.24
N VAL A 176 0.26 -18.63 14.92
CA VAL A 176 1.07 -17.42 14.85
C VAL A 176 2.08 -17.41 15.99
N VAL A 177 3.35 -17.12 15.69
CA VAL A 177 4.40 -16.89 16.68
C VAL A 177 4.94 -15.47 16.48
N TYR A 178 4.74 -14.63 17.49
CA TYR A 178 5.24 -13.26 17.53
C TYR A 178 6.66 -13.19 18.10
N ASP A 179 7.30 -12.03 17.99
CA ASP A 179 8.70 -11.82 18.38
C ASP A 179 9.64 -12.87 17.74
N ALA A 180 9.24 -13.37 16.55
CA ALA A 180 9.88 -14.44 15.82
C ALA A 180 10.55 -13.88 14.56
N ARG A 181 11.87 -13.67 14.64
CA ARG A 181 12.63 -13.13 13.52
C ARG A 181 13.30 -14.26 12.75
N ALA A 182 12.80 -14.58 11.56
CA ALA A 182 13.50 -15.42 10.58
C ALA A 182 14.85 -14.76 10.20
N ARG A 183 15.91 -15.57 10.10
CA ARG A 183 17.28 -15.11 9.91
C ARG A 183 18.01 -15.74 8.74
N ASP A 184 17.79 -17.04 8.52
CA ASP A 184 18.41 -17.79 7.44
C ASP A 184 17.39 -18.74 6.81
N LEU A 185 17.52 -18.99 5.51
CA LEU A 185 16.89 -20.13 4.86
C LEU A 185 17.74 -21.38 5.11
N LEU A 186 17.10 -22.50 5.38
CA LEU A 186 17.76 -23.80 5.42
C LEU A 186 17.76 -24.35 4.00
N ALA A 187 18.87 -24.20 3.28
CA ALA A 187 19.01 -24.61 1.90
C ALA A 187 20.15 -25.63 1.70
N ASP A 188 20.03 -26.47 0.70
CA ASP A 188 21.07 -27.36 0.15
C ASP A 188 20.88 -27.51 -1.38
N ASP A 189 21.61 -28.46 -1.98
CA ASP A 189 21.55 -28.74 -3.42
C ASP A 189 20.14 -29.15 -3.92
N ALA A 190 19.26 -29.62 -3.05
CA ALA A 190 17.88 -29.98 -3.38
C ALA A 190 16.90 -28.79 -3.26
N GLY A 191 17.33 -27.66 -2.69
CA GLY A 191 16.54 -26.44 -2.55
C GLY A 191 16.38 -25.99 -1.09
N VAL A 192 15.34 -25.19 -0.83
CA VAL A 192 15.00 -24.69 0.50
C VAL A 192 14.10 -25.69 1.22
N ARG A 193 14.52 -26.12 2.42
CA ARG A 193 13.80 -27.09 3.24
C ARG A 193 13.25 -26.51 4.55
N GLY A 194 13.39 -25.20 4.76
CA GLY A 194 12.89 -24.55 5.96
C GLY A 194 13.54 -23.21 6.27
N VAL A 195 13.36 -22.76 7.51
CA VAL A 195 13.89 -21.49 8.01
C VAL A 195 14.54 -21.67 9.37
N ARG A 196 15.59 -20.89 9.64
CA ARG A 196 16.12 -20.66 10.97
C ARG A 196 15.59 -19.33 11.49
N ALA A 197 14.94 -19.35 12.65
CA ALA A 197 14.36 -18.17 13.28
C ALA A 197 14.84 -18.01 14.72
N ARG A 198 14.87 -16.76 15.20
CA ARG A 198 15.05 -16.46 16.62
C ARG A 198 13.68 -16.27 17.26
N ILE A 199 13.30 -17.17 18.17
CA ILE A 199 12.01 -17.23 18.86
C ILE A 199 12.27 -17.28 20.37
N GLY A 200 11.68 -16.36 21.14
CA GLY A 200 11.88 -16.31 22.60
C GLY A 200 13.35 -16.24 23.00
N GLY A 201 14.16 -15.51 22.21
CA GLY A 201 15.60 -15.37 22.41
C GLY A 201 16.46 -16.55 21.91
N ARG A 202 15.86 -17.68 21.56
CA ARG A 202 16.55 -18.91 21.11
C ARG A 202 16.53 -19.05 19.59
N THR A 203 17.57 -19.65 19.03
CA THR A 203 17.60 -20.06 17.63
C THR A 203 16.84 -21.37 17.46
N THR A 204 15.93 -21.43 16.50
CA THR A 204 15.08 -22.59 16.21
C THR A 204 15.05 -22.81 14.71
N GLU A 205 15.29 -24.06 14.30
CA GLU A 205 15.15 -24.49 12.91
C GLU A 205 13.79 -25.13 12.72
N ILE A 206 13.12 -24.76 11.63
CA ILE A 206 11.78 -25.24 11.28
C ILE A 206 11.85 -25.76 9.85
N ALA A 207 11.70 -27.07 9.68
CA ALA A 207 11.64 -27.70 8.37
C ALA A 207 10.21 -27.60 7.80
N ALA A 208 10.05 -26.99 6.63
CA ALA A 208 8.77 -26.76 5.96
C ALA A 208 9.01 -26.20 4.54
N GLN A 209 7.96 -26.18 3.71
CA GLN A 209 7.91 -25.28 2.56
C GLN A 209 7.86 -23.82 3.07
N VAL A 210 8.60 -22.90 2.45
CA VAL A 210 8.74 -21.52 2.95
C VAL A 210 8.04 -20.55 2.02
N VAL A 211 7.16 -19.70 2.57
CA VAL A 211 6.59 -18.53 1.90
C VAL A 211 7.13 -17.26 2.56
N LEU A 212 7.93 -16.49 1.83
CA LEU A 212 8.36 -15.16 2.24
C LEU A 212 7.30 -14.12 1.88
N ALA A 213 6.68 -13.51 2.89
CA ALA A 213 5.63 -12.50 2.72
C ALA A 213 5.81 -11.34 3.74
N CYS A 214 7.06 -10.93 3.95
CA CYS A 214 7.50 -10.07 5.05
C CYS A 214 7.86 -8.62 4.64
N GLY A 215 7.20 -8.09 3.62
CA GLY A 215 7.35 -6.68 3.21
C GLY A 215 8.67 -6.33 2.52
N GLY A 216 8.82 -5.06 2.16
CA GLY A 216 10.00 -4.51 1.51
C GLY A 216 11.15 -4.18 2.47
N PHE A 217 11.93 -3.15 2.11
CA PHE A 217 13.08 -2.68 2.90
C PHE A 217 13.02 -1.19 3.28
N GLU A 218 11.87 -0.54 3.17
CA GLU A 218 11.70 0.89 3.41
C GLU A 218 12.01 1.35 4.85
N ALA A 219 12.03 0.44 5.83
CA ALA A 219 12.45 0.74 7.20
C ALA A 219 13.96 0.53 7.43
N ASN A 220 14.70 0.07 6.43
CA ASN A 220 16.16 -0.10 6.50
C ASN A 220 16.86 1.14 5.94
N SER A 221 17.35 2.02 6.82
CA SER A 221 18.03 3.26 6.42
C SER A 221 19.23 3.03 5.51
N GLU A 222 20.06 2.03 5.81
CA GLU A 222 21.24 1.68 5.01
C GLU A 222 20.84 1.24 3.59
N TRP A 223 19.86 0.33 3.48
CA TRP A 223 19.42 -0.17 2.17
C TRP A 223 18.68 0.91 1.37
N ARG A 224 17.97 1.82 2.04
CA ARG A 224 17.40 3.00 1.39
C ARG A 224 18.50 3.86 0.76
N THR A 225 19.54 4.22 1.49
CA THR A 225 20.67 4.97 0.93
C THR A 225 21.35 4.21 -0.20
N ARG A 226 21.59 2.91 -0.01
CA ARG A 226 22.28 2.04 -0.98
C ARG A 226 21.53 1.89 -2.30
N TYR A 227 20.22 1.67 -2.26
CA TYR A 227 19.44 1.33 -3.45
C TYR A 227 18.59 2.49 -4.00
N LEU A 228 18.00 3.32 -3.15
CA LEU A 228 17.18 4.46 -3.59
C LEU A 228 18.02 5.72 -3.85
N GLY A 229 19.19 5.81 -3.21
CA GLY A 229 20.20 6.85 -3.39
C GLY A 229 20.46 7.70 -2.14
N PRO A 230 21.46 8.59 -2.16
CA PRO A 230 21.78 9.48 -1.04
C PRO A 230 20.57 10.32 -0.59
N GLY A 231 20.42 10.51 0.73
CA GLY A 231 19.35 11.30 1.35
C GLY A 231 18.10 10.49 1.70
N TRP A 232 17.93 9.26 1.18
CA TRP A 232 16.77 8.42 1.49
C TRP A 232 16.75 7.90 2.94
N GLU A 233 17.86 7.92 3.65
CA GLU A 233 17.92 7.68 5.09
C GLU A 233 17.13 8.71 5.91
N LEU A 234 16.94 9.92 5.38
CA LEU A 234 16.24 11.02 6.05
C LEU A 234 14.72 10.94 5.93
N ALA A 235 14.21 10.19 4.93
CA ALA A 235 12.78 10.01 4.74
C ALA A 235 12.13 9.31 5.94
N ARG A 236 10.94 9.78 6.35
CA ARG A 236 10.11 9.13 7.37
C ARG A 236 9.50 7.85 6.80
N VAL A 237 9.27 6.86 7.64
CA VAL A 237 8.61 5.61 7.24
C VAL A 237 7.12 5.72 7.52
N ARG A 238 6.31 5.65 6.46
CA ARG A 238 4.85 5.55 6.53
C ARG A 238 4.45 4.10 6.81
N GLY A 239 4.75 3.64 8.02
CA GLY A 239 4.32 2.31 8.46
C GLY A 239 5.27 1.63 9.42
N SER A 240 5.36 0.32 9.28
CA SER A 240 6.05 -0.57 10.21
C SER A 240 7.55 -0.33 10.24
N ARG A 241 8.11 -0.24 11.45
CA ARG A 241 9.57 -0.24 11.68
C ARG A 241 10.25 -1.59 11.40
N PHE A 242 9.48 -2.63 11.12
CA PHE A 242 9.99 -4.01 11.00
C PHE A 242 10.28 -4.43 9.54
N ASN A 243 9.86 -3.66 8.54
CA ASN A 243 10.09 -3.94 7.13
C ASN A 243 11.52 -3.56 6.70
N THR A 244 12.50 -4.35 7.16
CA THR A 244 13.93 -4.06 6.98
C THR A 244 14.61 -4.85 5.86
N GLY A 245 13.84 -5.56 5.02
CA GLY A 245 14.37 -6.36 3.92
C GLY A 245 14.96 -7.72 4.32
N ASP A 246 14.71 -8.21 5.55
CA ASP A 246 15.32 -9.45 6.05
C ASP A 246 15.00 -10.66 5.14
N GLY A 247 13.75 -10.80 4.67
CA GLY A 247 13.36 -11.88 3.75
C GLY A 247 14.03 -11.79 2.38
N ILE A 248 14.16 -10.57 1.86
CA ILE A 248 14.90 -10.32 0.62
C ILE A 248 16.37 -10.73 0.81
N GLY A 249 17.01 -10.28 1.90
CA GLY A 249 18.40 -10.62 2.21
C GLY A 249 18.63 -12.12 2.34
N MET A 250 17.75 -12.84 3.04
CA MET A 250 17.82 -14.30 3.16
C MET A 250 17.73 -14.99 1.80
N ALA A 251 16.79 -14.59 0.95
CA ALA A 251 16.61 -15.20 -0.38
C ALA A 251 17.79 -14.91 -1.31
N LEU A 252 18.28 -13.67 -1.35
CA LEU A 252 19.45 -13.30 -2.15
C LEU A 252 20.70 -14.07 -1.71
N ALA A 253 20.91 -14.24 -0.40
CA ALA A 253 22.01 -15.04 0.13
C ALA A 253 21.91 -16.52 -0.26
N ALA A 254 20.70 -17.03 -0.50
CA ALA A 254 20.44 -18.38 -0.99
C ALA A 254 20.50 -18.52 -2.53
N GLY A 255 20.83 -17.44 -3.26
CA GLY A 255 20.98 -17.45 -4.72
C GLY A 255 19.76 -16.94 -5.52
N ALA A 256 18.72 -16.44 -4.84
CA ALA A 256 17.55 -15.87 -5.52
C ALA A 256 17.92 -14.68 -6.41
N MET A 257 17.24 -14.55 -7.55
CA MET A 257 17.43 -13.44 -8.47
C MET A 257 16.84 -12.15 -7.90
N SER A 258 17.65 -11.08 -7.86
CA SER A 258 17.15 -9.73 -7.66
C SER A 258 16.40 -9.24 -8.90
N TRP A 259 15.25 -8.60 -8.72
CA TRP A 259 14.36 -8.25 -9.83
C TRP A 259 13.57 -6.97 -9.59
N GLY A 260 13.07 -6.36 -10.66
CA GLY A 260 12.31 -5.11 -10.62
C GLY A 260 13.17 -3.85 -10.42
N HIS A 261 12.54 -2.76 -9.99
CA HIS A 261 13.18 -1.44 -9.89
C HIS A 261 13.67 -1.14 -8.47
N TRP A 262 14.90 -1.50 -8.17
CA TRP A 262 15.51 -1.34 -6.83
C TRP A 262 15.67 0.10 -6.38
N SER A 263 15.87 1.04 -7.32
CA SER A 263 15.88 2.47 -7.05
C SER A 263 14.50 3.11 -7.04
N GLY A 264 13.44 2.32 -7.20
CA GLY A 264 12.05 2.75 -7.21
C GLY A 264 11.34 2.47 -5.88
N CYS A 265 10.46 3.38 -5.49
CA CYS A 265 9.64 3.25 -4.29
C CYS A 265 8.37 4.08 -4.41
N HIS A 266 7.37 3.73 -3.59
CA HIS A 266 6.23 4.59 -3.30
C HIS A 266 6.58 5.51 -2.14
N ALA A 267 6.62 6.83 -2.40
CA ALA A 267 6.80 7.84 -1.37
C ALA A 267 5.86 9.04 -1.58
N VAL A 268 5.35 9.59 -0.49
CA VAL A 268 4.28 10.61 -0.49
C VAL A 268 4.70 11.90 0.22
N GLY A 269 3.95 12.97 -0.03
CA GLY A 269 3.92 14.13 0.86
C GLY A 269 3.35 13.72 2.22
N TRP A 270 4.18 13.82 3.24
CA TRP A 270 3.90 13.38 4.60
C TRP A 270 4.13 14.54 5.54
N ASP A 271 3.35 14.65 6.62
CA ASP A 271 3.53 15.76 7.57
C ASP A 271 4.99 15.86 8.03
N MET A 272 5.56 17.06 7.97
CA MET A 272 6.99 17.25 8.25
C MET A 272 7.37 16.88 9.69
N ASN A 273 6.44 17.00 10.63
CA ASN A 273 6.64 16.68 12.05
C ASN A 273 6.12 15.28 12.43
N ALA A 274 5.80 14.44 11.44
CA ALA A 274 5.42 13.06 11.72
C ALA A 274 6.56 12.26 12.38
N PRO A 275 6.22 11.25 13.21
CA PRO A 275 7.20 10.38 13.84
C PRO A 275 8.05 9.61 12.80
N PRO A 276 9.23 9.08 13.21
CA PRO A 276 10.12 8.35 12.32
C PRO A 276 9.48 7.15 11.60
N PHE A 277 8.50 6.53 12.25
CA PHE A 277 7.71 5.38 11.77
C PHE A 277 6.22 5.69 11.92
N GLY A 278 5.36 4.83 11.35
CA GLY A 278 3.91 4.99 11.46
C GLY A 278 3.43 4.96 12.92
N ASP A 279 2.43 5.80 13.21
CA ASP A 279 1.74 5.84 14.50
C ASP A 279 0.29 5.38 14.30
N LEU A 280 -0.08 4.26 14.92
CA LEU A 280 -1.42 3.68 14.78
C LEU A 280 -2.52 4.54 15.41
N ALA A 281 -2.20 5.45 16.33
CA ALA A 281 -3.18 6.38 16.89
C ALA A 281 -3.65 7.42 15.86
N VAL A 282 -2.80 7.73 14.87
CA VAL A 282 -3.12 8.63 13.75
C VAL A 282 -3.42 7.86 12.47
N GLY A 283 -2.79 6.69 12.31
CA GLY A 283 -2.85 5.85 11.14
C GLY A 283 -2.35 6.59 9.90
N ASP A 284 -3.18 6.58 8.86
CA ASP A 284 -2.88 7.18 7.56
C ASP A 284 -3.07 8.71 7.51
N GLY A 285 -3.42 9.36 8.64
CA GLY A 285 -3.79 10.78 8.71
C GLY A 285 -2.64 11.77 8.52
N PHE A 286 -1.37 11.35 8.57
CA PHE A 286 -0.25 12.26 8.34
C PHE A 286 -0.01 12.57 6.86
N GLN A 287 -0.57 11.80 5.92
CA GLN A 287 -0.43 12.10 4.50
C GLN A 287 -1.08 13.45 4.15
N LYS A 288 -0.55 14.14 3.15
CA LYS A 288 -1.06 15.44 2.70
C LYS A 288 -1.25 15.44 1.19
N HIS A 289 -2.40 14.92 0.75
CA HIS A 289 -2.63 14.65 -0.66
C HIS A 289 -3.64 15.57 -1.38
N SER A 290 -4.09 16.65 -0.75
CA SER A 290 -4.95 17.66 -1.38
C SER A 290 -4.17 18.71 -2.19
N TYR A 291 -2.85 18.54 -2.36
CA TYR A 291 -1.99 19.43 -3.15
C TYR A 291 -2.50 19.79 -4.56
N PRO A 292 -3.33 18.98 -5.29
CA PRO A 292 -3.83 19.42 -6.59
C PRO A 292 -4.64 20.73 -6.53
N PHE A 293 -5.25 21.04 -5.38
CA PHE A 293 -6.09 22.22 -5.20
C PHE A 293 -5.35 23.45 -4.66
N GLY A 294 -4.02 23.38 -4.55
CA GLY A 294 -3.16 24.45 -4.09
C GLY A 294 -1.84 24.51 -4.87
N ILE A 295 -0.81 25.09 -4.25
CA ILE A 295 0.57 25.07 -4.75
C ILE A 295 1.52 24.43 -3.72
N MET A 296 2.67 23.96 -4.18
CA MET A 296 3.77 23.50 -3.33
C MET A 296 5.00 24.38 -3.52
N VAL A 297 5.48 25.00 -2.44
CA VAL A 297 6.70 25.83 -2.45
C VAL A 297 7.81 25.20 -1.62
N ASN A 298 9.04 25.26 -2.10
CA ASN A 298 10.21 24.75 -1.39
C ASN A 298 10.83 25.83 -0.46
N ALA A 299 11.98 25.53 0.16
CA ALA A 299 12.70 26.46 1.03
C ALA A 299 13.10 27.80 0.36
N GLU A 300 13.13 27.86 -0.97
CA GLU A 300 13.50 29.05 -1.74
C GLU A 300 12.25 29.84 -2.20
N GLY A 301 11.07 29.49 -1.67
CA GLY A 301 9.81 30.13 -2.02
C GLY A 301 9.28 29.78 -3.41
N ARG A 302 9.89 28.82 -4.11
CA ARG A 302 9.56 28.49 -5.51
C ARG A 302 8.75 27.22 -5.65
N ARG A 303 7.91 27.17 -6.68
CA ARG A 303 7.30 25.91 -7.14
C ARG A 303 8.34 25.04 -7.84
N PHE A 304 8.16 23.72 -7.72
CA PHE A 304 9.16 22.75 -8.18
C PHE A 304 8.57 21.49 -8.84
N LEU A 305 7.24 21.40 -8.93
CA LEU A 305 6.53 20.33 -9.62
C LEU A 305 5.17 20.82 -10.11
N ASP A 306 4.55 20.06 -11.01
CA ASP A 306 3.17 20.30 -11.45
C ASP A 306 2.17 19.60 -10.51
N GLU A 307 1.54 20.36 -9.63
CA GLU A 307 0.55 19.86 -8.67
C GLU A 307 -0.72 19.31 -9.36
N GLY A 308 -0.99 19.75 -10.60
CA GLY A 308 -2.16 19.40 -11.41
C GLY A 308 -1.86 18.41 -12.54
N ALA A 309 -0.72 17.73 -12.54
CA ALA A 309 -0.29 16.87 -13.66
C ALA A 309 -1.25 15.69 -13.96
N ASP A 310 -1.88 15.13 -12.93
CA ASP A 310 -2.84 14.03 -13.01
C ASP A 310 -3.63 13.99 -11.69
N PHE A 311 -4.68 13.16 -11.64
CA PHE A 311 -5.37 12.91 -10.37
C PHE A 311 -4.39 12.42 -9.31
N ARG A 312 -4.65 12.82 -8.06
CA ARG A 312 -3.86 12.47 -6.87
C ARG A 312 -3.40 11.02 -6.86
N ASN A 313 -4.27 10.06 -7.17
CA ASN A 313 -3.98 8.61 -7.12
C ASN A 313 -2.96 8.12 -8.17
N TYR A 314 -2.54 8.99 -9.09
CA TYR A 314 -1.47 8.72 -10.07
C TYR A 314 -0.22 9.61 -9.86
N THR A 315 -0.25 10.54 -8.91
CA THR A 315 0.87 11.49 -8.67
C THR A 315 1.43 11.41 -7.26
N TYR A 316 0.60 11.04 -6.26
CA TYR A 316 0.99 11.05 -4.86
C TYR A 316 2.21 10.17 -4.55
N ALA A 317 2.32 9.02 -5.20
CA ALA A 317 3.36 8.04 -4.91
C ALA A 317 4.74 8.37 -5.49
N LYS A 318 4.84 9.38 -6.38
CA LYS A 318 6.11 9.89 -6.92
C LYS A 318 6.53 11.22 -6.30
N TYR A 319 5.59 12.01 -5.74
CA TYR A 319 5.89 13.35 -5.24
C TYR A 319 6.63 13.38 -3.90
N GLY A 320 6.56 12.33 -3.07
CA GLY A 320 7.42 12.25 -1.88
C GLY A 320 8.90 12.32 -2.22
N ARG A 321 9.36 11.63 -3.27
CA ARG A 321 10.74 11.74 -3.77
C ARG A 321 11.10 13.17 -4.21
N THR A 322 10.14 13.86 -4.82
CA THR A 322 10.37 15.21 -5.34
C THR A 322 10.51 16.21 -4.19
N ILE A 323 9.71 16.06 -3.14
CA ILE A 323 9.83 16.81 -1.87
C ILE A 323 11.15 16.48 -1.18
N LEU A 324 11.53 15.21 -1.09
CA LEU A 324 12.81 14.79 -0.50
C LEU A 324 14.01 15.44 -1.20
N ALA A 325 13.94 15.67 -2.52
CA ALA A 325 15.01 16.27 -3.29
C ALA A 325 15.12 17.81 -3.14
N GLN A 326 14.15 18.46 -2.47
CA GLN A 326 14.20 19.90 -2.24
C GLN A 326 15.19 20.27 -1.13
N PRO A 327 15.73 21.50 -1.12
CA PRO A 327 16.57 21.97 -0.03
C PRO A 327 15.87 21.81 1.33
N GLY A 328 16.58 21.22 2.30
CA GLY A 328 16.02 20.92 3.62
C GLY A 328 15.04 19.73 3.65
N ASN A 329 14.79 19.04 2.53
CA ASN A 329 13.90 17.88 2.41
C ASN A 329 12.43 18.16 2.78
N PHE A 330 11.98 19.42 2.65
CA PHE A 330 10.62 19.84 2.95
C PHE A 330 10.05 20.78 1.88
N ALA A 331 8.74 20.95 1.95
CA ALA A 331 7.98 21.95 1.20
C ALA A 331 6.78 22.39 2.05
N TRP A 332 6.11 23.46 1.61
CA TRP A 332 4.83 23.90 2.15
C TRP A 332 3.75 23.81 1.07
N GLN A 333 2.63 23.15 1.39
CA GLN A 333 1.42 23.18 0.55
C GLN A 333 0.58 24.38 0.96
N VAL A 334 0.25 25.26 0.01
CA VAL A 334 -0.47 26.51 0.27
C VAL A 334 -1.83 26.49 -0.43
N PHE A 335 -2.87 26.86 0.32
CA PHE A 335 -4.26 26.92 -0.10
C PHE A 335 -4.88 28.24 0.33
N ASP A 336 -5.93 28.64 -0.40
CA ASP A 336 -6.79 29.75 0.00
C ASP A 336 -8.20 29.23 0.36
N ALA A 337 -9.10 30.14 0.76
CA ALA A 337 -10.42 29.77 1.27
C ALA A 337 -11.29 28.98 0.28
N LYS A 338 -11.06 29.14 -1.04
CA LYS A 338 -11.85 28.45 -2.07
C LYS A 338 -11.61 26.94 -2.03
N ALA A 339 -10.42 26.50 -1.66
CA ALA A 339 -10.06 25.08 -1.61
C ALA A 339 -10.37 24.39 -0.27
N ALA A 340 -10.72 25.14 0.78
CA ALA A 340 -10.85 24.60 2.14
C ALA A 340 -11.84 23.42 2.28
N HIS A 341 -12.94 23.46 1.51
CA HIS A 341 -13.96 22.41 1.49
C HIS A 341 -13.53 21.15 0.71
N LEU A 342 -12.50 21.26 -0.15
CA LEU A 342 -11.94 20.14 -0.92
C LEU A 342 -10.82 19.42 -0.16
N LEU A 343 -10.31 20.01 0.93
CA LEU A 343 -9.26 19.40 1.73
C LEU A 343 -9.78 18.14 2.44
N ARG A 344 -9.01 17.07 2.31
CA ARG A 344 -9.25 15.78 2.98
C ARG A 344 -9.07 15.90 4.50
N ASP A 345 -9.68 14.99 5.26
CA ASP A 345 -9.66 15.03 6.74
C ASP A 345 -8.27 14.98 7.38
N GLU A 346 -7.28 14.45 6.66
CA GLU A 346 -5.86 14.46 7.06
C GLU A 346 -5.23 15.86 7.22
N TYR A 347 -5.90 16.91 6.72
CA TYR A 347 -5.53 18.31 6.95
C TYR A 347 -6.12 18.87 8.26
N ARG A 348 -7.09 18.16 8.85
CA ARG A 348 -7.83 18.60 10.04
C ARG A 348 -7.38 17.90 11.33
N ILE A 349 -6.41 16.99 11.25
CA ILE A 349 -5.88 16.31 12.44
C ILE A 349 -5.11 17.29 13.34
N ARG A 350 -5.11 17.03 14.64
CA ARG A 350 -4.41 17.87 15.64
C ARG A 350 -2.90 17.95 15.38
N GLN A 351 -2.32 16.89 14.83
CA GLN A 351 -0.90 16.75 14.57
C GLN A 351 -0.47 17.41 13.25
N ALA A 352 -1.39 18.01 12.48
CA ALA A 352 -1.04 18.64 11.22
C ALA A 352 -0.16 19.87 11.46
N THR A 353 0.99 19.92 10.80
CA THR A 353 1.86 21.10 10.81
C THR A 353 1.22 22.18 9.94
N ARG A 354 0.45 23.08 10.55
CA ARG A 354 -0.41 24.05 9.87
C ARG A 354 -0.18 25.47 10.37
N VAL A 355 -0.14 26.41 9.45
CA VAL A 355 -0.23 27.86 9.72
C VAL A 355 -1.39 28.49 8.93
N ARG A 356 -1.91 29.61 9.43
CA ARG A 356 -3.01 30.36 8.80
C ARG A 356 -2.76 31.86 8.93
N ALA A 357 -3.11 32.63 7.90
CA ALA A 357 -3.06 34.08 7.90
C ALA A 357 -4.14 34.68 6.99
N ASP A 358 -4.48 35.95 7.19
CA ASP A 358 -5.47 36.66 6.38
C ASP A 358 -4.85 37.45 5.21
N THR A 359 -3.51 37.52 5.15
CA THR A 359 -2.74 38.08 4.03
C THR A 359 -1.61 37.14 3.62
N LEU A 360 -1.13 37.26 2.38
CA LEU A 360 -0.01 36.48 1.88
C LEU A 360 1.30 36.88 2.55
N ASP A 361 1.53 38.17 2.84
CA ASP A 361 2.70 38.65 3.57
C ASP A 361 2.77 38.03 4.98
N ALA A 362 1.66 38.07 5.73
CA ALA A 362 1.60 37.46 7.06
C ALA A 362 1.63 35.93 7.02
N LEU A 363 1.33 35.31 5.87
CA LEU A 363 1.55 33.89 5.67
C LEU A 363 3.05 33.62 5.44
N ALA A 364 3.72 34.41 4.61
CA ALA A 364 5.13 34.30 4.28
C ALA A 364 6.00 34.28 5.56
N ASP A 365 5.73 35.20 6.49
CA ASP A 365 6.40 35.27 7.80
C ASP A 365 6.23 34.01 8.66
N LYS A 366 5.20 33.20 8.40
CA LYS A 366 4.89 31.97 9.15
C LYS A 366 5.42 30.71 8.47
N LEU A 367 5.88 30.78 7.22
CA LEU A 367 6.43 29.62 6.49
C LEU A 367 7.86 29.36 6.96
N GLU A 368 8.02 28.66 8.07
CA GLU A 368 9.33 28.34 8.64
C GLU A 368 10.26 27.69 7.60
N GLY A 369 11.46 28.27 7.45
CA GLY A 369 12.49 27.81 6.52
C GLY A 369 12.31 28.23 5.05
N VAL A 370 11.25 28.98 4.71
CA VAL A 370 11.00 29.47 3.34
C VAL A 370 11.50 30.90 3.18
N ASP A 371 12.08 31.22 2.02
CA ASP A 371 12.36 32.60 1.59
C ASP A 371 11.04 33.37 1.34
N PRO A 372 10.70 34.37 2.17
CA PRO A 372 9.42 35.07 2.08
C PRO A 372 9.29 35.89 0.79
N ASP A 373 10.36 36.53 0.33
CA ASP A 373 10.34 37.34 -0.90
C ASP A 373 10.16 36.46 -2.13
N GLY A 374 10.88 35.32 -2.17
CA GLY A 374 10.72 34.29 -3.20
C GLY A 374 9.28 33.75 -3.24
N PHE A 375 8.68 33.47 -2.09
CA PHE A 375 7.30 33.00 -1.99
C PHE A 375 6.29 34.01 -2.53
N LEU A 376 6.39 35.28 -2.12
CA LEU A 376 5.48 36.32 -2.58
C LEU A 376 5.60 36.54 -4.10
N ALA A 377 6.81 36.51 -4.64
CA ALA A 377 7.05 36.60 -6.08
C ALA A 377 6.44 35.41 -6.85
N GLU A 378 6.60 34.17 -6.34
CA GLU A 378 6.01 32.96 -6.93
C GLU A 378 4.48 33.01 -6.93
N VAL A 379 3.86 33.45 -5.82
CA VAL A 379 2.40 33.58 -5.74
C VAL A 379 1.88 34.65 -6.70
N ALA A 380 2.57 35.78 -6.82
CA ALA A 380 2.21 36.81 -7.79
C ALA A 380 2.29 36.28 -9.23
N ALA A 381 3.35 35.53 -9.56
CA ALA A 381 3.54 34.94 -10.88
C ALA A 381 2.45 33.93 -11.23
N ILE A 382 2.13 32.98 -10.33
CA ILE A 382 1.09 31.99 -10.62
C ILE A 382 -0.30 32.63 -10.70
N ASN A 383 -0.63 33.59 -9.83
CA ASN A 383 -1.93 34.26 -9.84
C ASN A 383 -2.21 35.00 -11.15
N ALA A 384 -1.16 35.53 -11.80
CA ALA A 384 -1.24 36.19 -13.10
C ALA A 384 -1.34 35.18 -14.26
N ALA A 385 -0.78 33.98 -14.11
CA ALA A 385 -0.72 32.96 -15.14
C ALA A 385 -1.98 32.07 -15.26
N VAL A 386 -2.86 32.05 -14.25
CA VAL A 386 -4.06 31.19 -14.26
C VAL A 386 -5.02 31.57 -15.38
N ARG A 387 -5.43 30.57 -16.18
CA ARG A 387 -6.53 30.70 -17.14
C ARG A 387 -7.90 30.71 -16.46
N ARG A 388 -8.37 31.90 -16.13
CA ARG A 388 -9.61 32.11 -15.37
C ARG A 388 -10.89 31.82 -16.18
N ASP A 389 -10.79 31.78 -17.51
CA ASP A 389 -11.87 31.49 -18.47
C ASP A 389 -12.31 30.02 -18.48
N VAL A 390 -11.45 29.09 -18.05
CA VAL A 390 -11.77 27.66 -17.98
C VAL A 390 -12.48 27.34 -16.66
N PRO A 391 -13.69 26.77 -16.64
CA PRO A 391 -14.37 26.40 -15.40
C PRO A 391 -13.55 25.43 -14.54
N PHE A 392 -13.63 25.59 -13.22
CA PHE A 392 -13.01 24.65 -12.27
C PHE A 392 -13.92 23.43 -12.06
N ASP A 393 -13.37 22.23 -12.19
CA ASP A 393 -14.06 20.98 -11.84
C ASP A 393 -13.06 20.02 -11.16
N PRO A 394 -13.20 19.74 -9.85
CA PRO A 394 -12.24 18.92 -9.10
C PRO A 394 -12.34 17.42 -9.44
N THR A 395 -13.30 17.00 -10.27
CA THR A 395 -13.64 15.60 -10.50
C THR A 395 -13.19 15.09 -11.87
N VAL A 396 -12.80 16.00 -12.75
CA VAL A 396 -12.18 15.72 -14.05
C VAL A 396 -10.84 16.45 -14.15
N LYS A 397 -10.00 16.06 -15.11
CA LYS A 397 -8.88 16.90 -15.53
C LYS A 397 -9.45 18.07 -16.33
N ASP A 398 -9.74 19.16 -15.63
CA ASP A 398 -10.54 20.29 -16.12
C ASP A 398 -9.81 21.15 -17.16
N GLY A 399 -8.50 20.98 -17.32
CA GLY A 399 -7.69 21.80 -18.23
C GLY A 399 -7.62 23.27 -17.81
N ARG A 400 -8.01 23.61 -16.58
CA ARG A 400 -7.82 24.93 -16.00
C ARG A 400 -6.36 25.05 -15.57
N ASP A 401 -5.53 25.57 -16.48
CA ASP A 401 -4.08 25.54 -16.38
C ASP A 401 -3.44 26.93 -16.18
N THR A 402 -2.10 26.99 -16.23
CA THR A 402 -1.31 28.22 -16.16
C THR A 402 -0.45 28.41 -17.41
N GLU A 403 -0.37 29.64 -17.94
CA GLU A 403 0.44 29.97 -19.11
C GLU A 403 1.77 30.65 -18.76
N GLY A 404 2.84 30.35 -19.50
CA GLY A 404 4.11 31.08 -19.43
C GLY A 404 5.00 30.81 -18.21
N LEU A 405 4.64 29.86 -17.34
CA LEU A 405 5.46 29.45 -16.20
C LEU A 405 6.45 28.33 -16.56
N ALA A 406 7.63 28.35 -15.94
CA ALA A 406 8.61 27.27 -16.08
C ALA A 406 8.12 25.93 -15.50
N VAL A 407 7.37 26.01 -14.39
CA VAL A 407 6.66 24.87 -13.80
C VAL A 407 5.17 25.06 -14.10
N PRO A 408 4.57 24.26 -14.99
CA PRO A 408 3.15 24.39 -15.28
C PRO A 408 2.31 23.94 -14.08
N LYS A 409 1.08 24.40 -14.00
CA LYS A 409 0.00 23.73 -13.27
C LYS A 409 -1.03 23.30 -14.31
N SER A 410 -1.06 22.01 -14.64
CA SER A 410 -1.79 21.53 -15.82
C SER A 410 -3.32 21.44 -15.65
N ASN A 411 -3.81 21.39 -14.41
CA ASN A 411 -5.23 21.31 -14.07
C ASN A 411 -5.48 21.98 -12.70
N TRP A 412 -6.74 22.32 -12.44
CA TRP A 412 -7.21 22.84 -11.15
C TRP A 412 -6.46 24.09 -10.68
N ALA A 413 -5.98 24.92 -11.62
CA ALA A 413 -5.27 26.14 -11.32
C ALA A 413 -6.23 27.19 -10.75
N ASN A 414 -6.10 27.49 -9.46
CA ASN A 414 -6.82 28.55 -8.79
C ASN A 414 -5.84 29.62 -8.31
N PRO A 415 -6.13 30.91 -8.55
CA PRO A 415 -5.34 31.98 -7.96
C PRO A 415 -5.50 31.93 -6.44
N LEU A 416 -4.43 32.17 -5.69
CA LEU A 416 -4.45 32.39 -4.25
C LEU A 416 -4.78 33.86 -4.01
N ASP A 417 -6.07 34.20 -4.03
CA ASP A 417 -6.55 35.59 -3.93
C ASP A 417 -7.73 35.76 -2.94
N THR A 418 -8.12 34.69 -2.25
CA THR A 418 -9.26 34.71 -1.32
C THR A 418 -8.85 34.26 0.09
N PRO A 419 -8.70 35.18 1.07
CA PRO A 419 -8.36 34.81 2.44
C PRO A 419 -9.51 34.08 3.16
N PRO A 420 -9.23 33.33 4.24
CA PRO A 420 -7.90 33.08 4.81
C PRO A 420 -7.02 32.17 3.95
N TYR A 421 -5.71 32.35 4.07
CA TYR A 421 -4.71 31.46 3.49
C TYR A 421 -4.23 30.45 4.55
N GLU A 422 -4.06 29.21 4.13
CA GLU A 422 -3.57 28.13 4.98
C GLU A 422 -2.38 27.43 4.31
N ALA A 423 -1.37 27.12 5.11
CA ALA A 423 -0.22 26.36 4.64
C ALA A 423 0.08 25.16 5.54
N TYR A 424 0.53 24.08 4.92
CA TYR A 424 0.79 22.79 5.57
C TYR A 424 2.21 22.30 5.26
N GLY A 425 3.00 22.10 6.31
CA GLY A 425 4.39 21.67 6.21
C GLY A 425 4.51 20.19 5.88
N VAL A 426 5.22 19.86 4.80
CA VAL A 426 5.35 18.50 4.29
C VAL A 426 6.81 18.10 4.05
N GLY A 427 7.15 16.88 4.45
CA GLY A 427 8.36 16.17 4.06
C GLY A 427 8.02 14.92 3.23
N CYS A 428 8.95 13.97 3.21
CA CYS A 428 8.80 12.71 2.48
C CYS A 428 8.49 11.54 3.44
N GLY A 429 7.40 10.82 3.16
CA GLY A 429 7.07 9.54 3.78
C GLY A 429 7.20 8.38 2.80
N ILE A 430 8.17 7.48 2.99
CA ILE A 430 8.30 6.26 2.19
C ILE A 430 7.32 5.18 2.68
N THR A 431 6.64 4.51 1.75
CA THR A 431 5.65 3.46 2.06
C THR A 431 6.16 2.07 1.74
N PHE A 432 6.69 1.82 0.54
CA PHE A 432 7.30 0.53 0.19
C PHE A 432 8.21 0.65 -1.04
N THR A 433 9.03 -0.38 -1.26
CA THR A 433 10.04 -0.46 -2.32
C THR A 433 9.58 -1.32 -3.50
N PHE A 434 10.02 -1.02 -4.71
CA PHE A 434 9.56 -1.73 -5.93
C PHE A 434 10.51 -2.84 -6.41
N GLY A 435 11.74 -2.87 -5.92
CA GLY A 435 12.70 -3.94 -6.17
C GLY A 435 12.61 -5.04 -5.11
N GLY A 436 12.90 -6.27 -5.52
CA GLY A 436 12.81 -7.44 -4.65
C GLY A 436 13.24 -8.71 -5.36
N LEU A 437 12.49 -9.79 -5.15
CA LEU A 437 12.75 -11.12 -5.68
C LEU A 437 11.94 -11.36 -6.96
N ARG A 438 12.52 -12.11 -7.90
CA ARG A 438 11.76 -12.67 -9.03
C ARG A 438 10.95 -13.88 -8.58
N ILE A 439 9.71 -13.99 -9.05
CA ILE A 439 8.87 -15.17 -8.88
C ILE A 439 8.37 -15.69 -10.23
N ALA A 440 8.04 -16.98 -10.27
CA ALA A 440 7.20 -17.57 -11.30
C ALA A 440 5.72 -17.26 -11.06
N ASN A 441 4.87 -17.61 -12.03
CA ASN A 441 3.43 -17.38 -12.02
C ASN A 441 2.69 -18.10 -10.87
N ASP A 442 3.30 -19.14 -10.29
CA ASP A 442 2.79 -19.88 -9.13
C ASP A 442 3.35 -19.38 -7.79
N GLY A 443 4.11 -18.29 -7.79
CA GLY A 443 4.72 -17.68 -6.61
C GLY A 443 6.07 -18.27 -6.21
N GLN A 444 6.60 -19.27 -6.92
CA GLN A 444 7.90 -19.86 -6.63
C GLN A 444 9.04 -18.87 -6.92
N VAL A 445 10.01 -18.75 -6.02
CA VAL A 445 11.17 -17.85 -6.22
C VAL A 445 12.07 -18.39 -7.33
N ILE A 446 12.59 -17.49 -8.18
CA ILE A 446 13.53 -17.82 -9.26
C ILE A 446 14.95 -17.47 -8.83
N ASP A 447 15.90 -18.38 -9.08
CA ASP A 447 17.33 -18.19 -8.84
C ASP A 447 18.00 -17.35 -9.93
N SER A 448 19.27 -17.01 -9.71
CA SER A 448 20.06 -16.18 -10.64
C SER A 448 20.36 -16.85 -11.99
N ASP A 449 20.21 -18.18 -12.09
CA ASP A 449 20.31 -18.94 -13.35
C ASP A 449 18.96 -19.02 -14.09
N GLY A 450 17.90 -18.44 -13.54
CA GLY A 450 16.56 -18.44 -14.10
C GLY A 450 15.77 -19.71 -13.82
N ARG A 451 16.19 -20.54 -12.85
CA ARG A 451 15.48 -21.76 -12.45
C ARG A 451 14.64 -21.54 -11.19
N PRO A 452 13.49 -22.22 -11.05
CA PRO A 452 12.74 -22.16 -9.81
C PRO A 452 13.50 -22.78 -8.63
N MET A 453 13.45 -22.14 -7.47
CA MET A 453 14.04 -22.63 -6.21
C MET A 453 13.03 -23.55 -5.50
N PRO A 454 13.28 -24.88 -5.43
CA PRO A 454 12.37 -25.80 -4.74
C PRO A 454 12.19 -25.39 -3.28
N GLY A 455 10.94 -25.41 -2.81
CA GLY A 455 10.62 -25.13 -1.41
C GLY A 455 10.59 -23.66 -1.00
N LEU A 456 10.82 -22.72 -1.91
CA LEU A 456 10.79 -21.28 -1.64
C LEU A 456 9.78 -20.54 -2.52
N TYR A 457 8.88 -19.82 -1.87
CA TYR A 457 7.84 -19.01 -2.49
C TYR A 457 7.89 -17.58 -1.93
N ALA A 458 7.37 -16.61 -2.67
CA ALA A 458 7.34 -15.22 -2.26
C ALA A 458 6.06 -14.49 -2.68
N ALA A 459 5.62 -13.54 -1.85
CA ALA A 459 4.47 -12.69 -2.13
C ALA A 459 4.57 -11.32 -1.44
N GLY A 460 3.81 -10.35 -1.94
CA GLY A 460 3.74 -9.00 -1.36
C GLY A 460 4.85 -8.07 -1.85
N GLU A 461 5.19 -7.06 -1.06
CA GLU A 461 6.08 -5.95 -1.45
C GLU A 461 7.52 -6.40 -1.77
N LEU A 462 7.94 -7.58 -1.32
CA LEU A 462 9.24 -8.16 -1.67
C LEU A 462 9.30 -8.80 -3.05
N VAL A 463 8.19 -8.88 -3.79
CA VAL A 463 8.18 -9.34 -5.17
C VAL A 463 8.50 -8.16 -6.10
N GLY A 464 9.60 -8.27 -6.83
CA GLY A 464 9.99 -7.30 -7.85
C GLY A 464 9.24 -7.51 -9.16
N GLY A 465 9.11 -6.44 -9.96
CA GLY A 465 8.64 -6.53 -11.34
C GLY A 465 7.21 -6.07 -11.59
N LEU A 466 6.38 -5.87 -10.55
CA LEU A 466 5.02 -5.31 -10.71
C LEU A 466 5.02 -3.78 -10.85
N PHE A 467 5.89 -3.10 -10.10
CA PHE A 467 5.91 -1.63 -10.02
C PHE A 467 7.29 -1.07 -10.38
N TYR A 468 7.33 0.16 -10.92
CA TYR A 468 8.57 0.78 -11.40
C TYR A 468 8.69 2.26 -11.04
N PHE A 469 8.16 3.18 -11.84
CA PHE A 469 8.31 4.62 -11.57
C PHE A 469 7.20 5.13 -10.66
N ASN A 470 6.11 4.38 -10.58
CA ASN A 470 4.90 4.68 -9.87
C ASN A 470 4.06 3.38 -9.77
N TYR A 471 2.92 3.43 -9.08
CA TYR A 471 1.94 2.35 -9.04
C TYR A 471 0.52 2.91 -9.02
N PRO A 472 -0.50 2.22 -9.56
CA PRO A 472 -1.87 2.68 -9.43
C PRO A 472 -2.32 2.49 -7.98
N GLY A 473 -2.87 3.54 -7.34
CA GLY A 473 -3.28 3.46 -5.94
C GLY A 473 -4.22 2.28 -5.64
N GLY A 474 -4.05 1.64 -4.49
CA GLY A 474 -4.79 0.44 -4.07
C GLY A 474 -4.28 -0.89 -4.63
N THR A 475 -3.41 -0.88 -5.65
CA THR A 475 -2.91 -2.10 -6.29
C THR A 475 -1.99 -2.93 -5.39
N GLY A 476 -1.25 -2.29 -4.48
CA GLY A 476 -0.31 -2.99 -3.59
C GLY A 476 -0.99 -4.00 -2.66
N LEU A 477 -2.12 -3.64 -2.04
CA LEU A 477 -2.88 -4.58 -1.20
C LEU A 477 -3.51 -5.70 -2.05
N THR A 478 -4.09 -5.37 -3.21
CA THR A 478 -4.64 -6.37 -4.14
C THR A 478 -3.55 -7.35 -4.60
N ALA A 479 -2.38 -6.87 -5.02
CA ALA A 479 -1.26 -7.72 -5.41
C ALA A 479 -0.79 -8.60 -4.25
N GLY A 480 -0.68 -8.05 -3.04
CA GLY A 480 -0.36 -8.82 -1.85
C GLY A 480 -1.36 -9.97 -1.62
N ALA A 481 -2.66 -9.73 -1.78
CA ALA A 481 -3.67 -10.76 -1.62
C ALA A 481 -3.63 -11.82 -2.73
N VAL A 482 -3.53 -11.40 -4.01
CA VAL A 482 -3.47 -12.29 -5.18
C VAL A 482 -2.26 -13.23 -5.09
N PHE A 483 -1.06 -12.66 -4.98
CA PHE A 483 0.16 -13.45 -4.96
C PHE A 483 0.35 -14.18 -3.63
N GLY A 484 -0.17 -13.64 -2.52
CA GLY A 484 -0.22 -14.34 -1.25
C GLY A 484 -1.04 -15.62 -1.36
N ARG A 485 -2.27 -15.52 -1.88
CA ARG A 485 -3.16 -16.68 -2.09
C ARG A 485 -2.51 -17.73 -3.00
N ILE A 486 -1.88 -17.29 -4.10
CA ILE A 486 -1.19 -18.17 -5.04
C ILE A 486 -0.01 -18.89 -4.35
N ALA A 487 0.92 -18.14 -3.75
CA ALA A 487 2.12 -18.68 -3.11
C ALA A 487 1.78 -19.67 -1.98
N GLY A 488 0.77 -19.35 -1.16
CA GLY A 488 0.31 -20.25 -0.09
C GLY A 488 -0.27 -21.55 -0.61
N ALA A 489 -1.12 -21.50 -1.64
CA ALA A 489 -1.70 -22.69 -2.26
C ALA A 489 -0.63 -23.56 -2.94
N SER A 490 0.34 -22.94 -3.62
CA SER A 490 1.46 -23.64 -4.27
C SER A 490 2.38 -24.32 -3.26
N ALA A 491 2.75 -23.62 -2.18
CA ALA A 491 3.55 -24.20 -1.10
C ALA A 491 2.85 -25.40 -0.44
N ALA A 492 1.55 -25.29 -0.16
CA ALA A 492 0.80 -26.40 0.41
C ALA A 492 0.71 -27.61 -0.54
N LYS A 493 0.55 -27.36 -1.85
CA LYS A 493 0.58 -28.43 -2.87
C LYS A 493 1.94 -29.14 -2.89
N ALA A 494 3.04 -28.39 -2.81
CA ALA A 494 4.40 -28.96 -2.77
C ALA A 494 4.67 -29.75 -1.48
N ALA A 495 4.04 -29.40 -0.35
CA ALA A 495 4.14 -30.15 0.90
C ALA A 495 3.45 -31.53 0.88
N GLY A 496 2.60 -31.82 -0.11
CA GLY A 496 2.13 -33.18 -0.40
C GLY A 496 0.98 -33.72 0.46
N ARG A 497 0.19 -32.89 1.16
CA ARG A 497 -1.03 -33.35 1.86
C ARG A 497 -2.29 -33.26 0.98
N PRO A 498 -3.15 -34.30 0.93
CA PRO A 498 -4.45 -34.19 0.29
C PRO A 498 -5.37 -33.21 1.05
N PRO A 499 -6.27 -32.49 0.37
CA PRO A 499 -7.16 -31.52 1.02
C PRO A 499 -8.05 -32.20 2.07
N PRO A 500 -8.38 -31.50 3.18
CA PRO A 500 -9.23 -32.06 4.21
C PRO A 500 -10.63 -32.29 3.61
N GLY A 501 -11.14 -33.50 3.75
CA GLY A 501 -12.49 -33.85 3.28
C GLY A 501 -13.56 -32.97 3.94
N PRO A 502 -14.73 -32.80 3.31
CA PRO A 502 -15.80 -31.96 3.83
C PRO A 502 -16.15 -32.38 5.26
N SER A 503 -16.24 -31.40 6.16
CA SER A 503 -16.53 -31.62 7.57
C SER A 503 -17.82 -32.43 7.72
N ARG A 504 -17.70 -33.67 8.17
CA ARG A 504 -18.89 -34.46 8.53
C ARG A 504 -19.52 -33.78 9.74
N GLY A 505 -20.62 -33.07 9.50
CA GLY A 505 -21.44 -32.50 10.55
C GLY A 505 -21.69 -33.54 11.64
N ARG A 506 -21.47 -33.15 12.89
CA ARG A 506 -21.75 -33.98 14.07
C ARG A 506 -23.19 -34.49 13.98
N ALA A 507 -23.36 -35.76 13.61
CA ALA A 507 -24.62 -36.46 13.78
C ALA A 507 -24.91 -36.50 15.28
N LYS A 508 -25.98 -35.81 15.69
CA LYS A 508 -26.54 -35.91 17.04
C LYS A 508 -26.84 -37.38 17.33
N ARG A 509 -26.08 -38.00 18.23
CA ARG A 509 -26.47 -39.27 18.85
C ARG A 509 -27.73 -39.01 19.67
N SER A 510 -28.90 -39.38 19.16
CA SER A 510 -30.11 -39.45 19.97
C SER A 510 -30.01 -40.68 20.89
N SER A 511 -29.92 -40.46 22.18
CA SER A 511 -30.10 -41.50 23.20
C SER A 511 -31.56 -41.93 23.21
N ARG A 512 -31.89 -43.06 22.59
CA ARG A 512 -33.11 -43.82 22.95
C ARG A 512 -32.79 -44.62 24.21
N ARG A 513 -33.38 -44.21 25.33
CA ARG A 513 -33.58 -45.08 26.50
C ARG A 513 -34.70 -46.05 26.14
N GLY A 514 -34.43 -47.35 26.25
CA GLY A 514 -35.46 -48.38 26.21
C GLY A 514 -36.19 -48.44 27.54
N ALA A 515 -37.51 -48.61 27.46
CA ALA A 515 -38.32 -49.44 28.33
C ALA A 515 -38.95 -50.49 27.42
#